data_AF-A0A254TBH2-F1
#
_entry.id   AF-A0A254TBH2-F1
#
_cell.length_a   1.000
_cell.length_b   1.000
_cell.length_c   1.000
_cell.angle_alpha   90.00
_cell.angle_beta   90.00
_cell.angle_gamma   90.00
#
_symmetry.space_group_name_H-M   'P 1'
#
loop_
_entity.id
_entity.type
_entity.pdbx_description
1 polymer ?
#
loop_
_entity_poly.entity_id
_entity_poly.type
_entity_poly.pdbx_seq_one_letter_code
_entity_poly.pdbx_strand_id
1 'polypeptide(L)'
;MPLLVVGNFRERAFEAGAWNNVLTTAGYPETSKLPKSYRNPPATAAAPPTVSEKRPPANTPAAARPATSDLPPATGNAPPGFRF
;
A
#
# COMPACT_ATOMS: atom_id res chain seq x y z
N MET A 1 0.15 -12.45 -12.11
CA MET A 1 -0.95 -11.98 -12.98
C MET A 1 -0.90 -10.47 -13.03
N PRO A 2 -1.12 -9.84 -14.20
CA PRO A 2 -1.02 -8.39 -14.36
C PRO A 2 -2.16 -7.67 -13.64
N LEU A 3 -1.87 -6.47 -13.13
CA LEU A 3 -2.79 -5.60 -12.41
C LEU A 3 -2.59 -4.18 -12.91
N LEU A 4 -3.67 -3.52 -13.32
CA LEU A 4 -3.68 -2.09 -13.65
C LEU A 4 -4.52 -1.35 -12.60
N VAL A 5 -4.00 -0.25 -12.07
CA VAL A 5 -4.70 0.65 -11.16
C VAL A 5 -4.47 2.08 -11.62
N VAL A 6 -5.55 2.80 -11.93
CA VAL A 6 -5.51 4.20 -12.36
C VAL A 6 -6.64 4.96 -11.67
N GLY A 7 -6.30 5.82 -10.72
CA GLY A 7 -7.30 6.44 -9.84
C GLY A 7 -8.17 5.38 -9.16
N ASN A 8 -9.47 5.39 -9.45
CA ASN A 8 -10.45 4.44 -8.90
C ASN A 8 -10.69 3.22 -9.81
N PHE A 9 -10.06 3.15 -10.99
CA PHE A 9 -10.15 2.00 -11.89
C PHE A 9 -9.15 0.92 -11.51
N ARG A 10 -9.60 -0.34 -11.50
CA ARG A 10 -8.76 -1.51 -11.16
C ARG A 10 -9.10 -2.72 -12.03
N GLU A 11 -8.15 -3.14 -12.85
CA GLU A 11 -8.29 -4.31 -13.73
C GLU A 11 -7.41 -5.47 -13.26
N ARG A 12 -8.00 -6.65 -13.08
CA ARG A 12 -7.35 -7.87 -12.56
C ARG A 12 -7.13 -8.92 -13.65
N ALA A 13 -6.77 -8.49 -14.85
CA ALA A 13 -6.30 -9.33 -15.94
C ALA A 13 -5.73 -8.41 -17.01
N PHE A 14 -5.04 -8.97 -17.99
CA PHE A 14 -4.66 -8.22 -19.18
C PHE A 14 -5.73 -8.41 -20.25
N GLU A 15 -6.33 -7.31 -20.69
CA GLU A 15 -7.14 -7.20 -21.89
C GLU A 15 -6.73 -5.89 -22.56
N ALA A 16 -6.27 -5.97 -23.81
CA ALA A 16 -5.58 -4.86 -24.46
C ALA A 16 -6.50 -3.65 -24.67
N GLY A 17 -7.76 -3.86 -25.05
CA GLY A 17 -8.72 -2.78 -25.29
C GLY A 17 -9.05 -2.00 -24.02
N ALA A 18 -9.36 -2.70 -22.93
CA ALA A 18 -9.67 -2.13 -21.63
C ALA A 18 -8.49 -1.34 -21.07
N TRP A 19 -7.28 -1.90 -21.14
CA TRP A 19 -6.08 -1.22 -20.67
C TRP A 19 -5.79 0.05 -21.47
N ASN A 20 -5.86 -0.01 -22.80
CA ASN A 20 -5.63 1.15 -23.65
C ASN A 20 -6.68 2.25 -23.40
N ASN A 21 -7.95 1.88 -23.20
CA ASN A 21 -9.02 2.83 -22.90
C ASN A 21 -8.78 3.56 -21.57
N VAL A 22 -8.44 2.81 -20.51
CA VAL A 22 -8.15 3.37 -19.18
C VAL A 22 -6.94 4.30 -19.23
N LEU A 23 -5.86 3.89 -19.92
CA LEU A 23 -4.65 4.71 -20.06
C LEU A 23 -4.92 6.00 -20.84
N THR A 24 -5.68 5.92 -21.93
CA THR A 24 -6.05 7.08 -22.76
C THR A 24 -6.94 8.06 -21.99
N THR A 25 -7.95 7.54 -21.28
CA THR A 25 -8.87 8.36 -20.46
C THR A 25 -8.13 9.06 -19.33
N ALA A 26 -7.10 8.42 -18.77
CA ALA A 26 -6.24 9.02 -17.76
C ALA A 26 -5.19 10.00 -18.32
N GLY A 27 -5.17 10.21 -19.64
CA GLY A 27 -4.29 11.18 -20.30
C GLY A 27 -2.84 10.73 -20.47
N TYR A 28 -2.56 9.41 -20.37
CA TYR A 28 -1.23 8.90 -20.68
C TYR A 28 -0.96 8.95 -22.20
N PRO A 29 0.26 9.30 -22.64
CA PRO A 29 0.61 9.29 -24.04
C PRO A 29 0.75 7.84 -24.57
N GLU A 30 0.44 7.65 -25.85
CA GLU A 30 0.60 6.34 -26.54
C GLU A 30 2.07 5.90 -26.64
N THR A 31 2.99 6.85 -26.61
CA THR A 31 4.43 6.62 -26.70
C THR A 31 5.17 7.29 -25.55
N SER A 32 6.31 6.71 -25.17
CA SER A 32 7.15 7.29 -24.12
C SER A 32 7.68 8.66 -24.54
N LYS A 33 7.24 9.71 -23.83
CA LYS A 33 7.79 11.06 -23.95
C LYS A 33 9.08 11.26 -23.14
N LEU A 34 9.55 10.22 -22.45
CA LEU A 34 10.75 10.27 -21.63
C LEU A 34 12.01 10.19 -22.52
N PRO A 35 13.10 10.89 -22.15
CA PRO A 35 14.39 10.71 -22.81
C PRO A 35 14.89 9.27 -22.73
N LYS A 36 15.63 8.81 -23.75
CA LYS A 36 16.22 7.45 -23.77
C LYS A 36 17.15 7.17 -22.58
N SER A 37 17.75 8.22 -22.02
CA SER A 37 18.62 8.14 -20.84
C SER A 37 17.86 8.16 -19.50
N TYR A 38 16.54 8.31 -19.50
CA TYR A 38 15.76 8.37 -18.26
C TYR A 38 15.90 7.07 -17.45
N ARG A 39 16.11 7.22 -16.15
CA ARG A 39 16.12 6.15 -15.15
C ARG A 39 15.28 6.64 -13.98
N ASN A 40 14.34 5.82 -13.54
CA ASN A 40 13.54 6.14 -12.36
C ASN A 40 14.50 6.20 -11.15
N PRO A 41 14.58 7.32 -10.41
CA PRO A 41 15.42 7.38 -9.22
C PRO A 41 14.95 6.35 -8.18
N PRO A 42 15.84 5.93 -7.26
CA PRO A 42 15.44 5.10 -6.14
C PRO A 42 14.34 5.81 -5.33
N ALA A 43 13.36 5.04 -4.86
CA ALA A 43 12.29 5.57 -4.02
C ALA A 43 12.90 6.19 -2.76
N THR A 44 12.56 7.45 -2.48
CA THR A 44 12.95 8.13 -1.26
C THR A 44 11.76 8.21 -0.31
N ALA A 45 12.02 8.16 0.99
CA ALA A 45 10.97 8.32 1.99
C ALA A 45 10.37 9.73 1.88
N ALA A 46 9.06 9.81 1.69
CA ALA A 46 8.33 11.09 1.74
C ALA A 46 8.13 11.60 3.18
N ALA A 47 8.45 10.77 4.18
CA ALA A 47 8.38 11.16 5.58
C ALA A 47 9.50 12.14 5.94
N PRO A 48 9.27 13.11 6.83
CA PRO A 48 10.32 13.93 7.40
C PRO A 48 11.39 13.06 8.06
N PRO A 49 12.68 13.45 8.02
CA PRO A 49 13.71 12.74 8.74
C PRO A 49 13.38 12.77 10.23
N THR A 50 13.05 11.61 10.80
CA THR A 50 13.01 11.47 12.25
C THR A 50 14.44 11.64 12.74
N VAL A 51 14.67 12.58 13.64
CA VAL A 51 15.94 12.70 14.36
C VAL A 51 16.05 11.44 15.21
N SER A 52 16.64 10.39 14.66
CA SER A 52 16.81 9.11 15.35
C SER A 52 17.85 9.30 16.42
N GLU A 53 17.41 9.55 17.64
CA GLU A 53 18.23 9.33 18.82
C GLU A 53 18.72 7.88 18.77
N LYS A 54 20.05 7.73 18.78
CA LYS A 54 20.79 6.51 18.47
C LYS A 54 20.28 5.31 19.29
N ARG A 55 19.35 4.54 18.73
CA ARG A 55 18.93 3.25 19.30
C ARG A 55 20.03 2.23 19.02
N PRO A 56 20.59 1.54 20.03
CA PRO A 56 21.59 0.50 19.80
C PRO A 56 20.99 -0.66 18.99
N PRO A 57 21.82 -1.40 18.23
CA PRO A 57 21.34 -2.48 17.38
C PRO A 57 20.78 -3.62 18.23
N ALA A 58 19.47 -3.85 18.14
CA ALA A 58 18.86 -5.07 18.65
C ALA A 58 19.13 -6.18 17.63
N ASN A 59 20.12 -7.02 17.94
CA ASN A 59 20.25 -8.32 17.31
C ASN A 59 19.08 -9.22 17.72
N THR A 60 18.81 -10.22 16.87
CA THR A 60 18.02 -11.47 17.09
C THR A 60 16.51 -11.46 16.73
N PRO A 61 15.93 -12.63 16.37
CA PRO A 61 15.38 -12.90 15.05
C PRO A 61 13.85 -12.98 15.03
N ALA A 62 13.27 -13.02 13.83
CA ALA A 62 11.85 -13.26 13.63
C ALA A 62 11.42 -14.61 14.25
N ALA A 63 10.49 -14.55 15.21
CA ALA A 63 9.69 -15.68 15.65
C ALA A 63 8.25 -15.20 15.84
N ALA A 64 7.34 -15.75 15.04
CA ALA A 64 5.91 -15.51 15.14
C ALA A 64 5.36 -15.96 16.50
N ARG A 65 4.41 -15.19 17.05
CA ARG A 65 3.43 -15.71 18.01
C ARG A 65 2.09 -14.95 17.88
N PRO A 66 0.94 -15.64 17.96
CA PRO A 66 -0.37 -15.08 17.61
C PRO A 66 -1.13 -14.49 18.81
N ALA A 67 -2.08 -13.62 18.44
CA ALA A 67 -3.35 -13.23 19.07
C ALA A 67 -3.37 -12.65 20.50
N THR A 68 -4.01 -11.48 20.61
CA THR A 68 -5.25 -11.30 21.39
C THR A 68 -5.96 -10.03 20.93
N SER A 69 -7.28 -10.14 20.70
CA SER A 69 -8.17 -9.04 20.35
C SER A 69 -8.09 -7.90 21.37
N ASP A 70 -7.64 -6.73 20.91
CA ASP A 70 -7.93 -5.46 21.57
C ASP A 70 -9.33 -5.04 21.10
N LEU A 71 -10.36 -5.54 21.79
CA LEU A 71 -11.72 -5.02 21.61
C LEU A 71 -11.92 -3.89 22.63
N PRO A 72 -12.42 -2.72 22.21
CA PRO A 72 -12.65 -1.60 23.11
C PRO A 72 -13.72 -1.93 24.16
N PRO A 73 -13.66 -1.31 25.36
CA PRO A 73 -14.61 -1.58 26.43
C PRO A 73 -16.04 -1.21 26.04
N ALA A 74 -16.98 -2.11 26.31
CA ALA A 74 -18.41 -1.88 26.07
C ALA A 74 -18.87 -0.64 26.85
N THR A 75 -19.19 0.44 26.13
CA THR A 75 -19.72 1.67 26.71
C THR A 75 -21.22 1.50 26.87
N GLY A 76 -21.67 0.95 28.00
CA GLY A 76 -23.10 0.81 28.31
C GLY A 76 -23.42 -0.43 29.13
N ASN A 77 -24.59 -0.42 29.76
CA ASN A 77 -25.10 -1.44 30.69
C ASN A 77 -25.42 -2.77 29.95
N ALA A 78 -24.37 -3.47 29.51
CA ALA A 78 -24.47 -4.71 28.76
C ALA A 78 -24.87 -5.86 29.71
N PRO A 79 -25.85 -6.70 29.34
CA PRO A 79 -26.28 -7.82 30.15
C PRO A 79 -25.14 -8.84 30.36
N PRO A 80 -25.14 -9.59 31.50
CA PRO A 80 -24.20 -10.67 31.71
C PRO A 80 -24.26 -11.66 30.54
N GLY A 81 -23.13 -11.84 29.82
CA GLY A 81 -23.02 -12.80 28.73
C GLY A 81 -23.02 -12.25 27.30
N PHE A 82 -23.08 -10.93 27.08
CA PHE A 82 -22.95 -10.35 25.73
C PHE A 82 -21.52 -10.56 25.15
N ARG A 83 -21.40 -11.09 23.92
CA ARG A 83 -20.15 -11.33 23.17
C ARG A 83 -20.30 -10.74 21.75
N PHE A 84 -19.24 -10.18 21.17
CA PHE A 84 -19.16 -9.72 19.76
C PHE A 84 -18.66 -10.82 18.83
#